data_AF-A0A930ZN09-F1
#
_entry.id   AF-A0A930ZN09-F1
#
_cell.length_a   1.000
_cell.length_b   1.000
_cell.length_c   1.000
_cell.angle_alpha   90.00
_cell.angle_beta   90.00
_cell.angle_gamma   90.00
#
_symmetry.space_group_name_H-M   'P 1'
#
loop_
_entity.id
_entity.type
_entity.pdbx_description
1 polymer ?
#
loop_
_entity_poly.entity_id
_entity_poly.type
_entity_poly.pdbx_seq_one_letter_code
_entity_poly.pdbx_strand_id
1 'polypeptide(L)'
;MIAKTMAELEDVLAEELIELGANNVEIGTRMVSFTGDKALLYKTNLHCRTASRILKPIYNFKAETADEVYEAIKLLNWDDYLSLDKTFSIDAVVFSHIFTHSKFVAYKVKDAIADWFVEKYTKRPSVSVSNPDLIFNIHISHNKCTLSLDSSGESLHKRGYRVDQTEAPLSEVLAAGMILKSGWRGESAFLDPMCGSGTILIEAAMIALGIPPGIHRKNFAFEKWNDFDSDLFSDIYNEDSGLRELKFPIIGSDISPKAISISEKNIKNAGLKKYIELSVKPIQQYTEAPAKEGIIITNPPYGERIKVEELEGLYSMIGERLKHVFSGFKAYILSYHKESFDAIGLKHNRRFFLYNGPLECEMREYEIFAGKRNEQPRDSSSSLKSSRKDSYHNERNSKEGYRRSVRSEREDKQSTPNSDRPRSNWKSDESYNKREDRREPRERKFRDSSSERGTRSGGSRDSSTERGTSSGGFRDSSAKREPGARSYRDSSSERGSGARSFRDSSSEREPREFKSDNKNYRDGKSTGGRSFDARSKDRPGKPFRESDRDSSSRKDNFKKDGNKRGNYDSRKPNNEGSSGKNVLKLRRGPKDKE
;
A
#
# COMPACT_ATOMS: atom_id res chain seq x y z
N MET A 1 -12.35 -12.17 -11.74
CA MET A 1 -11.50 -10.99 -11.49
C MET A 1 -10.26 -11.41 -10.73
N ILE A 2 -9.19 -10.62 -10.80
CA ILE A 2 -7.92 -10.86 -10.10
C ILE A 2 -7.50 -9.56 -9.43
N ALA A 3 -7.32 -9.57 -8.11
CA ALA A 3 -6.73 -8.46 -7.37
C ALA A 3 -5.26 -8.77 -7.08
N LYS A 4 -4.34 -7.96 -7.60
CA LYS A 4 -2.89 -8.09 -7.31
C LYS A 4 -2.56 -7.40 -5.99
N THR A 5 -1.65 -7.93 -5.21
CA THR A 5 -1.18 -7.35 -3.93
C THR A 5 0.32 -7.58 -3.73
N MET A 6 0.87 -7.11 -2.63
CA MET A 6 2.21 -7.43 -2.18
C MET A 6 2.25 -8.86 -1.62
N ALA A 7 3.43 -9.49 -1.64
CA ALA A 7 3.61 -10.78 -0.99
C ALA A 7 3.32 -10.67 0.51
N GLU A 8 2.72 -11.72 1.06
CA GLU A 8 2.29 -11.86 2.46
C GLU A 8 1.08 -10.99 2.86
N LEU A 9 0.42 -10.32 1.90
CA LEU A 9 -0.83 -9.57 2.13
C LEU A 9 -2.05 -10.23 1.44
N GLU A 10 -1.89 -11.40 0.85
CA GLU A 10 -2.96 -12.08 0.10
C GLU A 10 -4.09 -12.56 1.01
N ASP A 11 -3.78 -12.95 2.25
CA ASP A 11 -4.76 -13.29 3.28
C ASP A 11 -5.63 -12.08 3.66
N VAL A 12 -4.99 -10.93 3.90
CA VAL A 12 -5.69 -9.68 4.25
C VAL A 12 -6.56 -9.21 3.09
N LEU A 13 -6.04 -9.27 1.86
CA LEU A 13 -6.81 -8.89 0.68
C LEU A 13 -8.01 -9.82 0.47
N ALA A 14 -7.85 -11.12 0.72
CA ALA A 14 -8.97 -12.06 0.63
C ALA A 14 -10.08 -11.72 1.62
N GLU A 15 -9.74 -11.37 2.86
CA GLU A 15 -10.71 -10.90 3.85
C GLU A 15 -11.43 -9.63 3.39
N GLU A 16 -10.71 -8.62 2.90
CA GLU A 16 -11.32 -7.39 2.35
C GLU A 16 -12.30 -7.70 1.20
N LEU A 17 -11.92 -8.59 0.28
CA LEU A 17 -12.78 -8.97 -0.85
C LEU A 17 -14.05 -9.69 -0.37
N ILE A 18 -13.94 -10.59 0.60
CA ILE A 18 -15.10 -11.29 1.19
C ILE A 18 -16.03 -10.27 1.87
N GLU A 19 -15.49 -9.32 2.64
CA GLU A 19 -16.28 -8.25 3.28
C GLU A 19 -17.02 -7.37 2.26
N LEU A 20 -16.44 -7.17 1.08
CA LEU A 20 -17.08 -6.44 -0.03
C LEU A 20 -18.12 -7.26 -0.81
N GLY A 21 -18.30 -8.55 -0.49
CA GLY A 21 -19.28 -9.43 -1.12
C GLY A 21 -18.73 -10.25 -2.30
N ALA A 22 -17.42 -10.44 -2.39
CA ALA A 22 -16.81 -11.30 -3.41
C ALA A 22 -17.12 -12.79 -3.17
N ASN A 23 -17.32 -13.52 -4.27
CA ASN A 23 -17.56 -14.96 -4.25
C ASN A 23 -16.35 -15.72 -4.81
N ASN A 24 -16.22 -17.01 -4.50
CA ASN A 24 -15.16 -17.89 -4.99
C ASN A 24 -13.76 -17.27 -4.82
N VAL A 25 -13.48 -16.79 -3.60
CA VAL A 25 -12.23 -16.11 -3.26
C VAL A 25 -11.12 -17.13 -3.09
N GLU A 26 -10.10 -17.04 -3.92
CA GLU A 26 -8.96 -17.95 -3.94
C GLU A 26 -7.65 -17.17 -3.83
N ILE A 27 -6.88 -17.48 -2.79
CA ILE A 27 -5.55 -16.91 -2.57
C ILE A 27 -4.55 -17.63 -3.49
N GLY A 28 -3.68 -16.86 -4.14
CA GLY A 28 -2.48 -17.38 -4.78
C GLY A 28 -1.30 -16.46 -4.51
N THR A 29 -0.22 -16.58 -5.28
CA THR A 29 0.99 -15.80 -5.02
C THR A 29 0.83 -14.35 -5.49
N ARG A 30 0.90 -13.39 -4.55
CA ARG A 30 0.78 -11.94 -4.78
C ARG A 30 -0.54 -11.53 -5.43
N MET A 31 -1.58 -12.35 -5.32
CA MET A 31 -2.88 -12.08 -5.89
C MET A 31 -3.99 -12.87 -5.20
N VAL A 32 -5.22 -12.39 -5.36
CA VAL A 32 -6.44 -13.07 -4.97
C VAL A 32 -7.38 -13.08 -6.18
N SER A 33 -7.82 -14.26 -6.62
CA SER A 33 -8.86 -14.40 -7.64
C SER A 33 -10.22 -14.48 -6.98
N PHE A 34 -11.22 -13.89 -7.64
CA PHE A 34 -12.58 -13.82 -7.12
C PHE A 34 -13.60 -13.58 -8.24
N THR A 35 -14.87 -13.80 -7.93
CA THR A 35 -16.01 -13.58 -8.82
C THR A 35 -16.97 -12.56 -8.23
N GLY A 36 -17.62 -11.80 -9.11
CA GLY A 36 -18.63 -10.82 -8.76
C GLY A 36 -19.06 -10.01 -9.98
N ASP A 37 -19.99 -9.10 -9.75
CA ASP A 37 -20.61 -8.28 -10.79
C ASP A 37 -19.84 -6.98 -11.06
N LYS A 38 -20.41 -6.13 -11.92
CA LYS A 38 -19.86 -4.81 -12.28
C LYS A 38 -19.79 -3.89 -11.05
N ALA A 39 -20.80 -3.92 -10.18
CA ALA A 39 -20.79 -3.15 -8.95
C ALA A 39 -19.60 -3.53 -8.05
N LEU A 40 -19.31 -4.83 -7.92
CA LEU A 40 -18.14 -5.30 -7.18
C LEU A 40 -16.81 -4.86 -7.81
N LEU A 41 -16.71 -4.83 -9.15
CA LEU A 41 -15.52 -4.29 -9.83
C LEU A 41 -15.26 -2.83 -9.41
N TYR A 42 -16.31 -2.00 -9.35
CA TYR A 42 -16.19 -0.61 -8.92
C TYR A 42 -15.88 -0.51 -7.42
N LYS A 43 -16.60 -1.26 -6.58
CA LYS A 43 -16.38 -1.30 -5.13
C LYS A 43 -14.96 -1.73 -4.78
N THR A 44 -14.42 -2.76 -5.42
CA THR A 44 -13.06 -3.25 -5.14
C THR A 44 -11.98 -2.24 -5.50
N ASN A 45 -12.15 -1.47 -6.57
CA ASN A 45 -11.22 -0.38 -6.90
C ASN A 45 -11.28 0.79 -5.90
N LEU A 46 -12.47 1.10 -5.37
CA LEU A 46 -12.67 2.20 -4.43
C LEU A 46 -12.30 1.83 -2.98
N HIS A 47 -12.60 0.59 -2.55
CA HIS A 47 -12.57 0.19 -1.14
C HIS A 47 -11.37 -0.67 -0.73
N CYS A 48 -10.77 -1.47 -1.63
CA CYS A 48 -9.65 -2.35 -1.23
C CYS A 48 -8.41 -1.52 -0.87
N ARG A 49 -7.90 -1.72 0.35
CA ARG A 49 -6.71 -1.02 0.85
C ARG A 49 -5.44 -1.78 0.51
N THR A 50 -5.48 -3.10 0.55
CA THR A 50 -4.31 -3.93 0.29
C THR A 50 -4.18 -4.37 -1.16
N ALA A 51 -5.15 -4.05 -2.03
CA ALA A 51 -4.99 -4.27 -3.46
C ALA A 51 -4.03 -3.23 -4.08
N SER A 52 -3.22 -3.68 -5.03
CA SER A 52 -2.36 -2.85 -5.87
C SER A 52 -2.97 -2.56 -7.25
N ARG A 53 -3.75 -3.51 -7.81
CA ARG A 53 -4.49 -3.41 -9.08
C ARG A 53 -5.64 -4.42 -9.09
N ILE A 54 -6.74 -4.09 -9.74
CA ILE A 54 -7.89 -4.99 -10.01
C ILE A 54 -7.96 -5.25 -11.52
N LEU A 55 -7.89 -6.52 -11.90
CA LEU A 55 -7.90 -6.98 -13.29
C LEU A 55 -9.17 -7.78 -13.59
N LYS A 56 -9.73 -7.57 -14.79
CA LYS A 56 -10.84 -8.34 -15.36
C LYS A 56 -10.27 -9.24 -16.47
N PRO A 57 -10.04 -10.54 -16.21
CA PRO A 57 -9.66 -11.49 -17.26
C PRO A 57 -10.71 -11.50 -18.38
N ILE A 58 -10.26 -11.41 -19.62
CA ILE A 58 -11.13 -11.42 -20.81
C ILE A 58 -10.83 -12.60 -21.74
N TYR A 59 -9.63 -13.18 -21.66
CA TYR A 59 -9.27 -14.33 -22.49
C TYR A 59 -8.19 -15.19 -21.84
N ASN A 60 -8.38 -16.51 -21.92
CA ASN A 60 -7.43 -17.49 -21.42
C ASN A 60 -7.09 -18.47 -22.54
N PHE A 61 -5.81 -18.73 -22.75
CA PHE A 61 -5.33 -19.66 -23.77
C PHE A 61 -3.99 -20.27 -23.35
N LYS A 62 -3.51 -21.24 -24.12
CA LYS A 62 -2.15 -21.76 -23.98
C LYS A 62 -1.34 -21.34 -25.19
N ALA A 63 -0.06 -21.08 -24.95
CA ALA A 63 0.89 -20.81 -26.01
C ALA A 63 2.27 -21.32 -25.60
N GLU A 64 2.98 -21.93 -26.54
CA GLU A 64 4.36 -22.39 -26.42
C GLU A 64 5.30 -21.61 -27.35
N THR A 65 4.74 -20.73 -28.19
CA THR A 65 5.50 -19.81 -29.03
C THR A 65 4.90 -18.41 -29.00
N ALA A 66 5.69 -17.41 -29.37
CA ALA A 66 5.21 -16.03 -29.46
C ALA A 66 4.24 -15.81 -30.63
N ASP A 67 4.32 -16.64 -31.67
CA ASP A 67 3.38 -16.60 -32.78
C ASP A 67 2.04 -17.21 -32.38
N GLU A 68 2.02 -18.27 -31.58
CA GLU A 68 0.76 -18.74 -30.96
C GLU A 68 0.10 -17.69 -30.07
N VAL A 69 0.87 -16.87 -29.35
CA VAL A 69 0.33 -15.72 -28.62
C VAL A 69 -0.31 -14.73 -29.59
N TYR A 70 0.38 -14.38 -30.68
CA TYR A 70 -0.14 -13.46 -31.68
C TYR A 70 -1.45 -13.96 -32.30
N GLU A 71 -1.47 -15.21 -32.78
CA GLU A 71 -2.64 -15.83 -33.40
C GLU A 71 -3.82 -15.90 -32.41
N ALA A 72 -3.57 -16.33 -31.18
CA ALA A 72 -4.62 -16.41 -30.16
C ALA A 72 -5.24 -15.04 -29.85
N ILE A 73 -4.42 -13.98 -29.79
CA ILE A 73 -4.87 -12.60 -29.52
C ILE A 73 -5.69 -12.05 -30.70
N LYS A 74 -5.35 -12.43 -31.94
CA LYS A 74 -6.11 -12.06 -33.13
C LYS A 74 -7.51 -12.68 -33.21
N LEU A 75 -7.75 -13.81 -32.54
CA LEU A 75 -9.07 -14.45 -32.51
C LEU A 75 -10.13 -13.67 -31.73
N LEU A 76 -9.71 -12.73 -30.88
CA LEU A 76 -10.65 -11.90 -30.12
C LEU A 76 -11.33 -10.85 -31.01
N ASN A 77 -12.62 -10.63 -30.78
CA ASN A 77 -13.33 -9.52 -31.38
C ASN A 77 -12.99 -8.22 -30.63
N TRP A 78 -12.06 -7.43 -31.16
CA TRP A 78 -11.55 -6.27 -30.43
C TRP A 78 -12.51 -5.09 -30.33
N ASP A 79 -13.57 -5.03 -31.16
CA ASP A 79 -14.61 -4.00 -31.06
C ASP A 79 -15.34 -4.03 -29.70
N ASP A 80 -15.37 -5.19 -29.05
CA ASP A 80 -15.99 -5.33 -27.73
C ASP A 80 -15.24 -4.54 -26.65
N TYR A 81 -13.98 -4.14 -26.91
CA TYR A 81 -13.08 -3.58 -25.91
C TYR A 81 -12.40 -2.27 -26.32
N LEU A 82 -11.99 -2.13 -27.58
CA LEU A 82 -11.18 -1.02 -28.09
C LEU A 82 -11.83 -0.42 -29.33
N SER A 83 -11.67 0.89 -29.52
CA SER A 83 -12.12 1.62 -30.70
C SER A 83 -10.95 2.42 -31.29
N LEU A 84 -11.05 2.80 -32.57
CA LEU A 84 -9.96 3.48 -33.30
C LEU A 84 -9.60 4.87 -32.74
N ASP A 85 -10.53 5.52 -32.04
CA ASP A 85 -10.35 6.81 -31.38
C ASP A 85 -9.67 6.71 -30.01
N LYS A 86 -9.57 5.49 -29.45
CA LYS A 86 -8.95 5.25 -28.14
C LYS A 86 -7.50 4.83 -28.26
N THR A 87 -6.74 5.13 -27.23
CA THR A 87 -5.35 4.69 -27.07
C THR A 87 -5.25 3.48 -26.14
N PHE A 88 -4.27 2.61 -26.36
CA PHE A 88 -4.02 1.48 -25.47
C PHE A 88 -2.56 1.27 -25.12
N SER A 89 -2.30 0.47 -24.07
CA SER A 89 -0.98 -0.03 -23.72
C SER A 89 -1.05 -1.49 -23.28
N ILE A 90 0.10 -2.18 -23.35
CA ILE A 90 0.25 -3.57 -22.91
C ILE A 90 1.25 -3.63 -21.75
N ASP A 91 0.81 -4.19 -20.63
CA ASP A 91 1.66 -4.60 -19.52
C ASP A 91 1.82 -6.12 -19.52
N ALA A 92 3.06 -6.62 -19.46
CA ALA A 92 3.34 -8.05 -19.56
C ALA A 92 4.08 -8.55 -18.32
N VAL A 93 3.53 -9.59 -17.70
CA VAL A 93 4.16 -10.30 -16.58
C VAL A 93 4.36 -11.75 -16.99
N VAL A 94 5.62 -12.19 -17.01
CA VAL A 94 5.99 -13.50 -17.53
C VAL A 94 6.75 -14.30 -16.48
N PHE A 95 6.22 -15.47 -16.17
CA PHE A 95 6.84 -16.52 -15.37
C PHE A 95 6.85 -17.80 -16.19
N SER A 96 7.81 -17.91 -17.11
CA SER A 96 7.93 -19.04 -18.04
C SER A 96 9.38 -19.28 -18.42
N HIS A 97 9.72 -20.54 -18.73
CA HIS A 97 10.99 -20.90 -19.35
C HIS A 97 10.94 -20.74 -20.88
N ILE A 98 9.74 -20.74 -21.46
CA ILE A 98 9.48 -20.60 -22.89
C ILE A 98 9.60 -19.12 -23.29
N PHE A 99 8.92 -18.26 -22.53
CA PHE A 99 8.93 -16.83 -22.75
C PHE A 99 9.93 -16.17 -21.79
N THR A 100 11.09 -15.77 -22.30
CA THR A 100 12.17 -15.21 -21.46
C THR A 100 12.08 -13.70 -21.26
N HIS A 101 11.36 -12.98 -22.13
CA HIS A 101 11.33 -11.52 -22.13
C HIS A 101 9.90 -10.98 -22.20
N SER A 102 9.42 -10.35 -21.12
CA SER A 102 8.08 -9.77 -21.03
C SER A 102 7.81 -8.69 -22.09
N LYS A 103 8.81 -7.85 -22.40
CA LYS A 103 8.67 -6.82 -23.44
C LYS A 103 8.35 -7.41 -24.82
N PHE A 104 8.94 -8.55 -25.15
CA PHE A 104 8.70 -9.20 -26.44
C PHE A 104 7.24 -9.70 -26.55
N VAL A 105 6.73 -10.32 -25.49
CA VAL A 105 5.31 -10.73 -25.39
C VAL A 105 4.40 -9.50 -25.51
N ALA A 106 4.71 -8.41 -24.81
CA ALA A 106 3.94 -7.17 -24.88
C ALA A 106 3.86 -6.62 -26.32
N TYR A 107 4.98 -6.64 -27.05
CA TYR A 107 5.01 -6.21 -28.45
C TYR A 107 4.18 -7.12 -29.35
N LYS A 108 4.26 -8.44 -29.17
CA LYS A 108 3.45 -9.39 -29.96
C LYS A 108 1.95 -9.21 -29.75
N VAL A 109 1.51 -9.02 -28.50
CA VAL A 109 0.10 -8.70 -28.19
C VAL A 109 -0.30 -7.36 -28.83
N LYS A 110 0.53 -6.33 -28.71
CA LYS A 110 0.27 -5.01 -29.30
C LYS A 110 0.15 -5.08 -30.82
N ASP A 111 1.01 -5.83 -31.48
CA ASP A 111 0.99 -5.98 -32.94
C ASP A 111 -0.23 -6.79 -33.39
N ALA A 112 -0.59 -7.87 -32.69
CA ALA A 112 -1.81 -8.65 -32.98
C ALA A 112 -3.09 -7.79 -32.91
N ILE A 113 -3.22 -6.95 -31.87
CA ILE A 113 -4.35 -6.01 -31.74
C ILE A 113 -4.34 -5.02 -32.89
N ALA A 114 -3.20 -4.38 -33.16
CA ALA A 114 -3.07 -3.39 -34.21
C ALA A 114 -3.42 -3.95 -35.59
N ASP A 115 -2.91 -5.14 -35.91
CA ASP A 115 -3.11 -5.79 -37.19
C ASP A 115 -4.56 -6.22 -37.39
N TRP A 116 -5.24 -6.67 -36.34
CA TRP A 116 -6.67 -6.95 -36.39
C TRP A 116 -7.50 -5.73 -36.83
N PHE A 117 -7.18 -4.53 -36.30
CA PHE A 117 -7.85 -3.29 -36.72
C PHE A 117 -7.47 -2.87 -38.15
N VAL A 118 -6.20 -3.08 -38.55
CA VAL A 118 -5.77 -2.78 -39.92
C VAL A 118 -6.48 -3.68 -40.92
N GLU A 119 -6.62 -4.97 -40.64
CA GLU A 119 -7.32 -5.92 -41.50
C GLU A 119 -8.81 -5.59 -41.63
N LYS A 120 -9.45 -5.17 -40.55
CA LYS A 120 -10.90 -4.89 -40.53
C LYS A 120 -11.25 -3.48 -41.02
N TYR A 121 -10.46 -2.46 -40.68
CA TYR A 121 -10.79 -1.04 -40.88
C TYR A 121 -9.75 -0.27 -41.71
N THR A 122 -8.65 -0.91 -42.11
CA THR A 122 -7.53 -0.27 -42.81
C THR A 122 -6.91 0.89 -42.03
N LYS A 123 -7.09 0.90 -40.70
CA LYS A 123 -6.59 1.92 -39.77
C LYS A 123 -6.03 1.25 -38.52
N ARG A 124 -4.99 1.87 -37.94
CA ARG A 124 -4.32 1.39 -36.72
C ARG A 124 -4.75 2.21 -35.51
N PRO A 125 -5.15 1.59 -34.38
CA PRO A 125 -5.36 2.31 -33.13
C PRO A 125 -4.03 2.84 -32.58
N SER A 126 -4.10 3.94 -31.82
CA SER A 126 -2.90 4.58 -31.27
C SER A 126 -2.45 3.91 -29.96
N VAL A 127 -1.14 3.89 -29.72
CA VAL A 127 -0.54 3.34 -28.50
C VAL A 127 0.01 4.48 -27.64
N SER A 128 -0.38 4.52 -26.36
CA SER A 128 0.06 5.54 -25.41
C SER A 128 0.56 4.88 -24.13
N VAL A 129 1.82 5.14 -23.75
CA VAL A 129 2.40 4.55 -22.54
C VAL A 129 2.13 5.41 -21.30
N SER A 130 2.01 6.73 -21.45
CA SER A 130 1.91 7.67 -20.32
C SER A 130 0.48 7.83 -19.79
N ASN A 131 -0.52 7.83 -20.67
CA ASN A 131 -1.93 7.96 -20.31
C ASN A 131 -2.82 7.25 -21.33
N PRO A 132 -2.77 5.90 -21.38
CA PRO A 132 -3.65 5.13 -22.25
C PRO A 132 -5.12 5.25 -21.83
N ASP A 133 -6.02 4.99 -22.77
CA ASP A 133 -7.45 4.83 -22.47
C ASP A 133 -7.76 3.42 -21.98
N LEU A 134 -7.10 2.41 -22.54
CA LEU A 134 -7.17 1.03 -22.09
C LEU A 134 -5.78 0.45 -21.79
N ILE A 135 -5.68 -0.27 -20.69
CA ILE A 135 -4.47 -1.01 -20.32
C ILE A 135 -4.83 -2.49 -20.33
N PHE A 136 -4.15 -3.24 -21.19
CA PHE A 136 -4.26 -4.70 -21.21
C PHE A 136 -3.08 -5.31 -20.45
N ASN A 137 -3.37 -6.23 -19.55
CA ASN A 137 -2.36 -7.02 -18.84
C ASN A 137 -2.33 -8.44 -19.41
N ILE A 138 -1.17 -8.86 -19.93
CA ILE A 138 -0.92 -10.25 -20.31
C ILE A 138 -0.05 -10.91 -19.24
N HIS A 139 -0.61 -11.93 -18.58
CA HIS A 139 0.10 -12.74 -17.61
C HIS A 139 0.37 -14.12 -18.21
N ILE A 140 1.64 -14.53 -18.23
CA ILE A 140 2.03 -15.88 -18.67
C ILE A 140 2.63 -16.63 -17.50
N SER A 141 2.03 -17.75 -17.14
CA SER A 141 2.57 -18.71 -16.16
C SER A 141 2.79 -20.05 -16.83
N HIS A 142 4.05 -20.46 -16.93
CA HIS A 142 4.48 -21.59 -17.77
C HIS A 142 4.02 -21.41 -19.23
N ASN A 143 3.04 -22.19 -19.71
CA ASN A 143 2.44 -22.02 -21.04
C ASN A 143 1.00 -21.49 -20.98
N LYS A 144 0.47 -21.15 -19.79
CA LYS A 144 -0.87 -20.60 -19.63
C LYS A 144 -0.83 -19.08 -19.72
N CYS A 145 -1.60 -18.53 -20.64
CA CYS A 145 -1.69 -17.10 -20.91
C CYS A 145 -3.07 -16.59 -20.49
N THR A 146 -3.09 -15.49 -19.73
CA THR A 146 -4.31 -14.79 -19.33
C THR A 146 -4.20 -13.33 -19.73
N LEU A 147 -5.04 -12.91 -20.68
CA LEU A 147 -5.21 -11.52 -21.06
C LEU A 147 -6.33 -10.91 -20.23
N SER A 148 -6.06 -9.76 -19.61
CA SER A 148 -6.99 -9.04 -18.74
C SER A 148 -7.05 -7.56 -19.07
N LEU A 149 -8.19 -6.94 -18.79
CA LEU A 149 -8.31 -5.48 -18.70
C LEU A 149 -7.92 -5.00 -17.30
N ASP A 150 -7.15 -3.92 -17.23
CA ASP A 150 -6.85 -3.23 -15.98
C ASP A 150 -7.94 -2.20 -15.67
N SER A 151 -8.66 -2.39 -14.57
CA SER A 151 -9.73 -1.49 -14.13
C SER A 151 -9.22 -0.35 -13.25
N SER A 152 -8.02 -0.46 -12.68
CA SER A 152 -7.47 0.49 -11.72
C SER A 152 -6.73 1.65 -12.38
N GLY A 153 -6.00 1.40 -13.48
CA GLY A 153 -5.20 2.41 -14.16
C GLY A 153 -3.84 2.61 -13.49
N GLU A 154 -3.65 3.73 -12.78
CA GLU A 154 -2.51 3.83 -11.88
C GLU A 154 -2.65 2.82 -10.74
N SER A 155 -1.53 2.30 -10.23
CA SER A 155 -1.61 1.37 -9.09
C SER A 155 -2.34 2.00 -7.92
N LEU A 156 -3.18 1.20 -7.26
CA LEU A 156 -4.06 1.63 -6.19
C LEU A 156 -3.28 2.21 -5.02
N HIS A 157 -2.03 1.79 -4.76
CA HIS A 157 -1.17 2.38 -3.70
C HIS A 157 -1.07 3.91 -3.79
N LYS A 158 -1.23 4.49 -4.98
CA LYS A 158 -1.37 5.95 -5.14
C LYS A 158 -2.79 6.37 -4.77
N ARG A 159 -3.05 6.65 -3.49
CA ARG A 159 -4.38 7.06 -3.00
C ARG A 159 -4.76 8.46 -3.49
N GLY A 160 -3.78 9.31 -3.78
CA GLY A 160 -3.98 10.70 -4.22
C GLY A 160 -3.75 11.75 -3.12
N TYR A 161 -3.62 11.36 -1.85
CA TYR A 161 -3.39 12.31 -0.77
C TYR A 161 -1.92 12.79 -0.65
N ARG A 162 -0.95 12.04 -1.18
CA ARG A 162 0.47 12.32 -0.99
C ARG A 162 0.92 13.47 -1.88
N VAL A 163 1.29 14.60 -1.26
CA VAL A 163 1.80 15.81 -1.94
C VAL A 163 3.32 15.85 -1.90
N ASP A 164 3.90 15.58 -0.72
CA ASP A 164 5.34 15.56 -0.49
C ASP A 164 5.77 14.19 0.08
N GLN A 165 7.03 13.82 -0.14
CA GLN A 165 7.59 12.54 0.32
C GLN A 165 8.89 12.76 1.10
N THR A 166 9.07 11.95 2.14
CA THR A 166 10.39 11.74 2.75
C THR A 166 11.20 10.80 1.87
N GLU A 167 12.48 10.64 2.19
CA GLU A 167 13.31 9.64 1.53
C GLU A 167 12.76 8.23 1.84
N ALA A 168 12.55 7.41 0.80
CA ALA A 168 12.00 6.05 0.87
C ALA A 168 10.67 5.91 1.67
N PRO A 169 9.55 6.48 1.18
CA PRO A 169 8.27 6.34 1.87
C PRO A 169 7.75 4.90 1.82
N LEU A 170 7.17 4.44 2.93
CA LEU A 170 6.44 3.19 2.99
C LEU A 170 5.25 3.23 2.02
N SER A 171 5.03 2.13 1.29
CA SER A 171 3.83 2.01 0.45
C SER A 171 2.57 2.04 1.30
N GLU A 172 1.55 2.73 0.81
CA GLU A 172 0.22 2.82 1.41
C GLU A 172 -0.45 1.44 1.53
N VAL A 173 -0.19 0.53 0.59
CA VAL A 173 -0.69 -0.86 0.64
C VAL A 173 -0.08 -1.62 1.80
N LEU A 174 1.24 -1.46 2.00
CA LEU A 174 1.95 -2.09 3.10
C LEU A 174 1.53 -1.49 4.45
N ALA A 175 1.40 -0.17 4.54
CA ALA A 175 0.92 0.51 5.74
C ALA A 175 -0.47 0.00 6.17
N ALA A 176 -1.43 -0.03 5.23
CA ALA A 176 -2.74 -0.60 5.49
C ALA A 176 -2.67 -2.08 5.88
N GLY A 177 -1.85 -2.88 5.19
CA GLY A 177 -1.64 -4.29 5.51
C GLY A 177 -1.10 -4.53 6.92
N MET A 178 -0.12 -3.73 7.36
CA MET A 178 0.42 -3.78 8.73
C MET A 178 -0.66 -3.52 9.78
N ILE A 179 -1.46 -2.47 9.58
CA ILE A 179 -2.56 -2.10 10.48
C ILE A 179 -3.61 -3.20 10.49
N LEU A 180 -4.02 -3.70 9.32
CA LEU A 180 -5.05 -4.73 9.22
C LEU A 180 -4.61 -6.05 9.87
N LYS A 181 -3.36 -6.48 9.68
CA LYS A 181 -2.77 -7.67 10.35
C LYS A 181 -2.66 -7.53 11.87
N SER A 182 -2.50 -6.31 12.39
CA SER A 182 -2.52 -6.10 13.84
C SER A 182 -3.90 -6.40 14.47
N GLY A 183 -4.96 -6.36 13.64
CA GLY A 183 -6.35 -6.47 14.08
C GLY A 183 -6.98 -5.13 14.47
N TRP A 184 -6.20 -4.04 14.53
CA TRP A 184 -6.73 -2.73 14.89
C TRP A 184 -7.66 -2.15 13.82
N ARG A 185 -8.79 -1.61 14.25
CA ARG A 185 -9.85 -1.00 13.42
C ARG A 185 -10.41 0.29 14.02
N GLY A 186 -9.72 0.91 14.99
CA GLY A 186 -10.13 2.15 15.65
C GLY A 186 -10.69 1.99 17.06
N GLU A 187 -10.48 0.83 17.69
CA GLU A 187 -11.01 0.47 19.01
C GLU A 187 -10.14 0.91 20.20
N SER A 188 -8.97 1.51 19.95
CA SER A 188 -8.06 2.03 20.98
C SER A 188 -7.16 3.14 20.41
N ALA A 189 -6.39 3.82 21.26
CA ALA A 189 -5.43 4.85 20.83
C ALA A 189 -4.35 4.28 19.90
N PHE A 190 -3.96 5.03 18.88
CA PHE A 190 -2.95 4.63 17.89
C PHE A 190 -1.77 5.58 17.94
N LEU A 191 -0.56 5.05 18.00
CA LEU A 191 0.68 5.83 18.04
C LEU A 191 1.68 5.34 16.98
N ASP A 192 2.23 6.28 16.21
CA ASP A 192 3.47 6.08 15.44
C ASP A 192 4.52 7.11 15.88
N PRO A 193 5.51 6.73 16.72
CA PRO A 193 6.47 7.67 17.30
C PRO A 193 7.64 8.02 16.36
N MET A 194 7.68 7.44 15.15
CA MET A 194 8.66 7.72 14.10
C MET A 194 7.94 7.78 12.75
N CYS A 195 6.95 8.67 12.65
CA CYS A 195 5.92 8.61 11.61
C CYS A 195 6.38 9.02 10.20
N GLY A 196 7.56 9.64 10.07
CA GLY A 196 8.08 10.09 8.78
C GLY A 196 7.07 10.97 8.03
N SER A 197 6.68 10.53 6.83
CA SER A 197 5.69 11.22 5.98
C SER A 197 4.21 11.03 6.38
N GLY A 198 3.92 10.35 7.49
CA GLY A 198 2.57 10.17 8.04
C GLY A 198 1.75 9.05 7.41
N THR A 199 2.36 8.18 6.60
CA THR A 199 1.64 7.17 5.81
C THR A 199 0.82 6.22 6.69
N ILE A 200 1.43 5.67 7.75
CA ILE A 200 0.76 4.75 8.68
C ILE A 200 -0.41 5.45 9.39
N LEU A 201 -0.22 6.70 9.82
CA LEU A 201 -1.25 7.49 10.51
C LEU A 201 -2.46 7.78 9.62
N ILE A 202 -2.22 8.15 8.35
CA ILE A 202 -3.28 8.42 7.37
C ILE A 202 -4.10 7.16 7.11
N GLU A 203 -3.45 6.03 6.83
CA GLU A 203 -4.15 4.76 6.61
C GLU A 203 -4.90 4.30 7.88
N ALA A 204 -4.32 4.48 9.07
CA ALA A 204 -4.99 4.18 10.34
C ALA A 204 -6.26 5.02 10.52
N ALA A 205 -6.19 6.33 10.26
CA ALA A 205 -7.34 7.21 10.35
C ALA A 205 -8.42 6.85 9.30
N MET A 206 -8.03 6.56 8.06
CA MET A 206 -8.97 6.14 7.02
C MET A 206 -9.64 4.80 7.37
N ILE A 207 -8.90 3.85 7.95
CA ILE A 207 -9.44 2.57 8.45
C ILE A 207 -10.42 2.81 9.60
N ALA A 208 -10.05 3.61 10.60
CA ALA A 208 -10.89 3.83 11.77
C ALA A 208 -12.19 4.60 11.44
N LEU A 209 -12.11 5.56 10.52
CA LEU A 209 -13.25 6.35 10.05
C LEU A 209 -14.09 5.64 8.98
N GLY A 210 -13.63 4.51 8.45
CA GLY A 210 -14.29 3.81 7.35
C GLY A 210 -14.25 4.56 6.01
N ILE A 211 -13.27 5.46 5.83
CA ILE A 211 -13.11 6.22 4.58
C ILE A 211 -12.49 5.31 3.51
N PRO A 212 -13.08 5.18 2.31
CA PRO A 212 -12.52 4.36 1.24
C PRO A 212 -11.14 4.90 0.77
N PRO A 213 -10.12 4.04 0.58
CA PRO A 213 -8.79 4.46 0.13
C PRO A 213 -8.81 5.15 -1.25
N GLY A 214 -9.74 4.79 -2.12
CA GLY A 214 -9.83 5.34 -3.47
C GLY A 214 -10.46 6.74 -3.55
N ILE A 215 -10.96 7.31 -2.45
CA ILE A 215 -11.79 8.53 -2.48
C ILE A 215 -11.05 9.77 -3.03
N HIS A 216 -9.73 9.84 -2.84
CA HIS A 216 -8.89 10.96 -3.29
C HIS A 216 -8.31 10.76 -4.70
N ARG A 217 -8.59 9.62 -5.34
CA ARG A 217 -8.15 9.37 -6.71
C ARG A 217 -8.99 10.21 -7.65
N LYS A 218 -8.35 10.71 -8.71
CA LYS A 218 -9.04 11.54 -9.72
C LYS A 218 -9.96 10.71 -10.60
N ASN A 219 -9.53 9.50 -10.93
CA ASN A 219 -10.23 8.58 -11.82
C ASN A 219 -9.66 7.16 -11.68
N PHE A 220 -10.42 6.19 -12.18
CA PHE A 220 -10.01 4.81 -12.42
C PHE A 220 -9.99 4.51 -13.93
N ALA A 221 -9.33 3.42 -14.34
CA ALA A 221 -9.27 3.07 -15.77
C ALA A 221 -10.61 2.56 -16.32
N PHE A 222 -11.44 1.92 -15.48
CA PHE A 222 -12.75 1.42 -15.90
C PHE A 222 -13.69 2.55 -16.38
N GLU A 223 -13.48 3.80 -15.95
CA GLU A 223 -14.30 4.95 -16.35
C GLU A 223 -14.20 5.25 -17.86
N LYS A 224 -13.15 4.74 -18.52
CA LYS A 224 -12.94 4.89 -19.96
C LYS A 224 -13.44 3.69 -20.78
N TRP A 225 -13.96 2.64 -20.13
CA TRP A 225 -14.42 1.44 -20.82
C TRP A 225 -15.74 1.69 -21.55
N ASN A 226 -16.00 0.93 -22.62
CA ASN A 226 -17.21 1.09 -23.44
C ASN A 226 -18.50 0.82 -22.65
N ASP A 227 -18.42 -0.03 -21.63
CA ASP A 227 -19.55 -0.43 -20.79
C ASP A 227 -19.54 0.26 -19.42
N PHE A 228 -18.85 1.40 -19.27
CA PHE A 228 -18.85 2.15 -18.02
C PHE A 228 -20.27 2.63 -17.66
N ASP A 229 -20.70 2.30 -16.44
CA ASP A 229 -21.97 2.71 -15.87
C ASP A 229 -21.72 3.83 -14.85
N SER A 230 -21.90 5.08 -15.29
CA SER A 230 -21.63 6.26 -14.47
C SER A 230 -22.58 6.41 -13.30
N ASP A 231 -23.84 6.02 -13.46
CA ASP A 231 -24.87 6.14 -12.43
C ASP A 231 -24.61 5.12 -11.33
N LEU A 232 -24.34 3.86 -11.69
CA LEU A 232 -23.95 2.82 -10.75
C LEU A 232 -22.68 3.20 -9.98
N PHE A 233 -21.67 3.75 -10.67
CA PHE A 233 -20.45 4.18 -9.99
C PHE A 233 -20.70 5.38 -9.07
N SER A 234 -21.52 6.34 -9.49
CA SER A 234 -21.91 7.48 -8.66
C SER A 234 -22.62 7.02 -7.39
N ASP A 235 -23.53 6.04 -7.48
CA ASP A 235 -24.21 5.48 -6.31
C ASP A 235 -23.23 4.81 -5.33
N ILE A 236 -22.25 4.06 -5.86
CA ILE A 236 -21.18 3.44 -5.05
C ILE A 236 -20.26 4.50 -4.42
N TYR A 237 -19.89 5.53 -5.18
CA TYR A 237 -18.96 6.57 -4.71
C TYR A 237 -19.56 7.43 -3.60
N ASN A 238 -20.88 7.69 -3.65
CA ASN A 238 -21.60 8.47 -2.65
C ASN A 238 -22.18 7.61 -1.50
N GLU A 239 -21.81 6.32 -1.42
CA GLU A 239 -22.25 5.43 -0.35
C GLU A 239 -21.51 5.75 0.96
N ASP A 240 -22.16 6.51 1.84
CA ASP A 240 -21.60 6.92 3.15
C ASP A 240 -21.83 5.89 4.28
N SER A 241 -22.40 4.71 3.97
CA SER A 241 -22.85 3.71 4.95
C SER A 241 -21.74 3.17 5.85
N GLY A 242 -20.48 3.20 5.38
CA GLY A 242 -19.30 2.72 6.11
C GLY A 242 -18.64 3.75 7.05
N LEU A 243 -19.08 5.01 7.04
CA LEU A 243 -18.44 6.07 7.83
C LEU A 243 -18.67 5.87 9.33
N ARG A 244 -17.61 6.09 10.11
CA ARG A 244 -17.57 5.89 11.56
C ARG A 244 -17.02 7.11 12.29
N GLU A 245 -17.44 7.28 13.54
CA GLU A 245 -16.85 8.27 14.43
C GLU A 245 -15.57 7.72 15.07
N LEU A 246 -14.52 8.55 15.08
CA LEU A 246 -13.28 8.23 15.75
C LEU A 246 -13.41 8.49 17.25
N LYS A 247 -13.27 7.44 18.06
CA LYS A 247 -13.43 7.51 19.53
C LYS A 247 -12.11 7.72 20.28
N PHE A 248 -11.00 7.36 19.65
CA PHE A 248 -9.68 7.34 20.27
C PHE A 248 -8.69 8.15 19.43
N PRO A 249 -7.68 8.78 20.07
CA PRO A 249 -6.74 9.62 19.35
C PRO A 249 -5.81 8.80 18.46
N ILE A 250 -5.41 9.40 17.34
CA ILE A 250 -4.35 8.91 16.47
C ILE A 250 -3.20 9.93 16.55
N ILE A 251 -2.03 9.47 16.99
CA ILE A 251 -0.93 10.34 17.39
C ILE A 251 0.31 9.95 16.59
N GLY A 252 0.97 10.96 16.05
CA GLY A 252 2.22 10.84 15.33
C GLY A 252 3.31 11.72 15.94
N SER A 253 4.52 11.19 16.00
CA SER A 253 5.69 12.03 16.21
C SER A 253 6.87 11.60 15.36
N ASP A 254 7.80 12.50 15.17
CA ASP A 254 9.08 12.24 14.53
C ASP A 254 10.12 13.21 15.10
N ILE A 255 11.39 12.78 15.13
CA ILE A 255 12.51 13.65 15.53
C ILE A 255 12.76 14.75 14.49
N SER A 256 12.41 14.52 13.22
CA SER A 256 12.65 15.43 12.11
C SER A 256 11.51 16.44 11.96
N PRO A 257 11.74 17.74 12.17
CA PRO A 257 10.74 18.78 11.89
C PRO A 257 10.30 18.77 10.42
N LYS A 258 11.22 18.42 9.51
CA LYS A 258 10.94 18.30 8.08
C LYS A 258 9.95 17.16 7.79
N ALA A 259 10.12 16.01 8.44
CA ALA A 259 9.20 14.88 8.30
C ALA A 259 7.80 15.25 8.80
N ILE A 260 7.69 15.87 9.98
CA ILE A 260 6.41 16.36 10.51
C ILE A 260 5.74 17.37 9.57
N SER A 261 6.49 18.31 8.99
CA SER A 261 5.92 19.26 8.02
C SER A 261 5.36 18.56 6.77
N ILE A 262 6.05 17.53 6.26
CA ILE A 262 5.57 16.72 5.13
C ILE A 262 4.31 15.94 5.54
N SER A 263 4.32 15.31 6.72
CA SER A 263 3.18 14.59 7.29
C SER A 263 1.96 15.49 7.41
N GLU A 264 2.11 16.71 7.93
CA GLU A 264 1.01 17.67 8.06
C GLU A 264 0.39 18.03 6.70
N LYS A 265 1.22 18.25 5.66
CA LYS A 265 0.71 18.52 4.30
C LYS A 265 -0.08 17.33 3.75
N ASN A 266 0.42 16.11 3.90
CA ASN A 266 -0.25 14.89 3.43
C ASN A 266 -1.57 14.65 4.17
N ILE A 267 -1.57 14.78 5.49
CA ILE A 267 -2.77 14.66 6.34
C ILE A 267 -3.81 15.72 5.98
N LYS A 268 -3.38 16.96 5.74
CA LYS A 268 -4.27 18.04 5.31
C LYS A 268 -4.89 17.72 3.94
N ASN A 269 -4.11 17.22 3.00
CA ASN A 269 -4.60 16.84 1.68
C ASN A 269 -5.55 15.62 1.71
N ALA A 270 -5.36 14.71 2.67
CA ALA A 270 -6.29 13.62 2.98
C ALA A 270 -7.57 14.11 3.71
N GLY A 271 -7.65 15.37 4.13
CA GLY A 271 -8.79 15.89 4.90
C GLY A 271 -8.84 15.41 6.36
N LEU A 272 -7.72 14.92 6.91
CA LEU A 272 -7.66 14.23 8.21
C LEU A 272 -7.05 15.07 9.34
N LYS A 273 -6.74 16.35 9.10
CA LYS A 273 -6.05 17.23 10.08
C LYS A 273 -6.70 17.29 11.46
N LYS A 274 -8.03 17.14 11.54
CA LYS A 274 -8.77 17.18 12.81
C LYS A 274 -8.75 15.86 13.61
N TYR A 275 -8.21 14.79 13.03
CA TYR A 275 -8.23 13.44 13.62
C TYR A 275 -6.83 12.93 14.03
N ILE A 276 -5.77 13.55 13.51
CA ILE A 276 -4.40 13.12 13.75
C ILE A 276 -3.64 14.24 14.44
N GLU A 277 -3.09 13.94 15.60
CA GLU A 277 -2.24 14.82 16.37
C GLU A 277 -0.77 14.58 15.98
N LEU A 278 -0.06 15.64 15.61
CA LEU A 278 1.35 15.56 15.23
C LEU A 278 2.21 16.39 16.17
N SER A 279 3.39 15.88 16.50
CA SER A 279 4.41 16.63 17.25
C SER A 279 5.82 16.33 16.77
N VAL A 280 6.70 17.33 16.79
CA VAL A 280 8.15 17.11 16.62
C VAL A 280 8.67 16.64 17.96
N LYS A 281 8.82 15.32 18.11
CA LYS A 281 9.17 14.68 19.37
C LYS A 281 9.90 13.35 19.11
N PRO A 282 11.18 13.24 19.51
CA PRO A 282 11.88 11.96 19.53
C PRO A 282 11.19 10.97 20.49
N ILE A 283 11.20 9.68 20.16
CA ILE A 283 10.60 8.64 21.01
C ILE A 283 11.20 8.61 22.44
N GLN A 284 12.47 8.99 22.60
CA GLN A 284 13.16 9.13 23.88
C GLN A 284 12.44 10.09 24.84
N GLN A 285 11.75 11.10 24.32
CA GLN A 285 11.09 12.14 25.10
C GLN A 285 9.68 11.73 25.55
N TYR A 286 9.22 10.53 25.24
CA TYR A 286 8.02 10.00 25.88
C TYR A 286 8.35 9.59 27.31
N THR A 287 7.76 10.31 28.26
CA THR A 287 7.83 10.04 29.71
C THR A 287 6.58 9.33 30.21
N GLU A 288 5.46 9.50 29.49
CA GLU A 288 4.17 8.86 29.76
C GLU A 288 3.54 8.42 28.43
N ALA A 289 2.74 7.35 28.48
CA ALA A 289 1.95 6.92 27.34
C ALA A 289 0.77 7.87 27.12
N PRO A 290 0.37 8.13 25.86
CA PRO A 290 -0.71 9.06 25.56
C PRO A 290 -2.11 8.55 25.96
N ALA A 291 -2.23 7.26 26.30
CA ALA A 291 -3.44 6.63 26.79
C ALA A 291 -3.05 5.50 27.76
N LYS A 292 -4.03 4.95 28.47
CA LYS A 292 -3.82 3.78 29.34
C LYS A 292 -3.52 2.51 28.55
N GLU A 293 -4.20 2.34 27.43
CA GLU A 293 -4.11 1.19 26.53
C GLU A 293 -4.16 1.67 25.09
N GLY A 294 -3.49 0.96 24.19
CA GLY A 294 -3.43 1.35 22.79
C GLY A 294 -2.52 0.45 21.96
N ILE A 295 -2.26 0.90 20.74
CA ILE A 295 -1.37 0.24 19.80
C ILE A 295 -0.28 1.20 19.33
N ILE A 296 0.94 0.68 19.23
CA ILE A 296 2.04 1.33 18.53
C ILE A 296 2.27 0.56 17.25
N ILE A 297 2.23 1.21 16.10
CA ILE A 297 2.70 0.61 14.84
C ILE A 297 3.67 1.60 14.22
N THR A 298 4.90 1.15 13.99
CA THR A 298 5.94 2.04 13.48
C THR A 298 6.90 1.32 12.56
N ASN A 299 7.48 2.12 11.68
CA ASN A 299 8.51 1.73 10.73
C ASN A 299 9.78 2.52 11.07
N PRO A 300 10.54 2.11 12.12
CA PRO A 300 11.77 2.78 12.50
C PRO A 300 12.76 2.78 11.32
N PRO A 301 13.71 3.72 11.27
CA PRO A 301 14.72 3.71 10.24
C PRO A 301 15.56 2.43 10.29
N TYR A 302 15.83 1.87 9.11
CA TYR A 302 16.69 0.70 8.91
C TYR A 302 17.40 0.83 7.56
N GLY A 303 18.71 0.55 7.49
CA GLY A 303 19.46 0.57 6.21
C GLY A 303 20.90 1.07 6.28
N GLU A 304 21.61 0.98 5.14
CA GLU A 304 23.06 1.29 4.93
C GLU A 304 23.46 2.76 5.18
N ARG A 305 22.54 3.63 5.60
CA ARG A 305 22.75 5.09 5.73
C ARG A 305 22.82 5.58 7.17
N ILE A 306 22.54 4.71 8.13
CA ILE A 306 22.77 4.91 9.55
C ILE A 306 23.85 3.91 9.95
N LYS A 307 24.83 4.33 10.74
CA LYS A 307 25.88 3.42 11.21
C LYS A 307 25.25 2.29 12.03
N VAL A 308 25.80 1.08 11.92
CA VAL A 308 25.23 -0.11 12.58
C VAL A 308 25.14 0.09 14.10
N GLU A 309 26.11 0.77 14.70
CA GLU A 309 26.14 1.07 16.13
C GLU A 309 25.05 2.07 16.56
N GLU A 310 24.74 3.05 15.70
CA GLU A 310 23.63 3.98 15.91
C GLU A 310 22.28 3.28 15.79
N LEU A 311 22.20 2.23 14.96
CA LEU A 311 21.01 1.40 14.80
C LEU A 311 20.76 0.53 16.04
N GLU A 312 21.77 -0.16 16.56
CA GLU A 312 21.64 -0.99 17.78
C GLU A 312 21.22 -0.14 18.98
N GLY A 313 21.83 1.03 19.17
CA GLY A 313 21.46 1.98 20.22
C GLY A 313 20.02 2.48 20.09
N LEU A 314 19.56 2.76 18.87
CA LEU A 314 18.17 3.15 18.60
C LEU A 314 17.18 2.05 19.00
N TYR A 315 17.39 0.82 18.54
CA TYR A 315 16.48 -0.29 18.83
C TYR A 315 16.49 -0.71 20.30
N SER A 316 17.66 -0.65 20.95
CA SER A 316 17.76 -0.83 22.41
C SER A 316 16.95 0.21 23.18
N MET A 317 17.03 1.47 22.76
CA MET A 317 16.25 2.55 23.36
C MET A 317 14.75 2.41 23.07
N ILE A 318 14.34 1.94 21.88
CA ILE A 318 12.93 1.61 21.59
C ILE A 318 12.43 0.57 22.61
N GLY A 319 13.18 -0.51 22.83
CA GLY A 319 12.81 -1.54 23.80
C GLY A 319 12.68 -1.03 25.23
N GLU A 320 13.61 -0.17 25.64
CA GLU A 320 13.59 0.49 26.95
C GLU A 320 12.35 1.39 27.11
N ARG A 321 12.07 2.28 26.15
CA ARG A 321 10.87 3.13 26.16
C ARG A 321 9.59 2.31 26.16
N LEU A 322 9.50 1.27 25.33
CA LEU A 322 8.35 0.35 25.32
C LEU A 322 8.09 -0.19 26.73
N LYS A 323 9.10 -0.79 27.36
CA LYS A 323 8.98 -1.41 28.69
C LYS A 323 8.58 -0.42 29.79
N HIS A 324 9.16 0.78 29.80
CA HIS A 324 9.03 1.71 30.92
C HIS A 324 7.87 2.71 30.78
N VAL A 325 7.46 3.02 29.56
CA VAL A 325 6.48 4.09 29.28
C VAL A 325 5.16 3.53 28.76
N PHE A 326 5.22 2.53 27.89
CA PHE A 326 4.05 2.05 27.13
C PHE A 326 3.43 0.77 27.69
N SER A 327 3.46 0.60 29.02
CA SER A 327 2.71 -0.48 29.68
C SER A 327 1.22 -0.39 29.34
N GLY A 328 0.62 -1.51 28.94
CA GLY A 328 -0.77 -1.57 28.44
C GLY A 328 -0.90 -1.47 26.91
N PHE A 329 0.20 -1.24 26.18
CA PHE A 329 0.17 -1.17 24.72
C PHE A 329 0.57 -2.50 24.07
N LYS A 330 0.10 -2.69 22.82
CA LYS A 330 0.69 -3.64 21.87
C LYS A 330 1.55 -2.87 20.88
N ALA A 331 2.82 -3.24 20.71
CA ALA A 331 3.73 -2.60 19.78
C ALA A 331 4.04 -3.50 18.59
N TYR A 332 3.93 -2.96 17.38
CA TYR A 332 4.26 -3.61 16.11
C TYR A 332 5.41 -2.84 15.46
N ILE A 333 6.59 -3.48 15.42
CA ILE A 333 7.81 -2.86 14.92
C ILE A 333 8.23 -3.57 13.63
N LEU A 334 8.36 -2.82 12.53
CA LEU A 334 8.88 -3.32 11.26
C LEU A 334 10.41 -3.16 11.21
N SER A 335 11.14 -4.20 10.82
CA SER A 335 12.57 -4.11 10.49
C SER A 335 12.96 -5.27 9.56
N TYR A 336 14.11 -5.15 8.89
CA TYR A 336 14.66 -6.22 8.05
C TYR A 336 15.83 -6.97 8.70
N HIS A 337 16.48 -6.38 9.71
CA HIS A 337 17.61 -6.99 10.41
C HIS A 337 17.16 -7.73 11.66
N LYS A 338 17.65 -8.94 11.85
CA LYS A 338 17.34 -9.73 13.04
C LYS A 338 17.96 -9.08 14.29
N GLU A 339 19.16 -8.54 14.14
CA GLU A 339 19.97 -7.87 15.15
C GLU A 339 19.21 -6.68 15.76
N SER A 340 18.44 -5.94 14.96
CA SER A 340 17.56 -4.88 15.44
C SER A 340 16.53 -5.38 16.45
N PHE A 341 15.95 -6.55 16.22
CA PHE A 341 14.98 -7.12 17.16
C PHE A 341 15.64 -7.72 18.41
N ASP A 342 16.86 -8.23 18.28
CA ASP A 342 17.62 -8.72 19.41
C ASP A 342 18.01 -7.55 20.34
N ALA A 343 18.35 -6.39 19.77
CA ALA A 343 18.62 -5.15 20.49
C ALA A 343 17.41 -4.61 21.27
N ILE A 344 16.17 -4.79 20.79
CA ILE A 344 14.96 -4.40 21.54
C ILE A 344 14.91 -5.08 22.93
N GLY A 345 15.49 -6.27 23.09
CA GLY A 345 15.59 -6.93 24.40
C GLY A 345 14.24 -7.38 24.99
N LEU A 346 13.17 -7.36 24.20
CA LEU A 346 11.84 -7.85 24.59
C LEU A 346 11.48 -9.11 23.80
N LYS A 347 10.73 -10.01 24.43
CA LYS A 347 10.19 -11.20 23.75
C LYS A 347 8.93 -10.82 22.97
N HIS A 348 8.96 -11.05 21.66
CA HIS A 348 7.80 -10.87 20.80
C HIS A 348 6.77 -12.01 21.00
N ASN A 349 5.50 -11.71 20.75
CA ASN A 349 4.37 -12.65 20.82
C ASN A 349 4.03 -13.24 19.44
N ARG A 350 4.02 -12.39 18.41
CA ARG A 350 3.74 -12.78 17.02
C ARG A 350 4.77 -12.17 16.07
N ARG A 351 4.96 -12.79 14.92
CA ARG A 351 5.81 -12.32 13.83
C ARG A 351 5.08 -12.47 12.51
N PHE A 352 5.19 -11.45 11.67
CA PHE A 352 4.62 -11.40 10.33
C PHE A 352 5.76 -11.13 9.33
N PHE A 353 5.85 -11.92 8.27
CA PHE A 353 6.74 -11.62 7.14
C PHE A 353 6.04 -10.65 6.21
N LEU A 354 6.78 -9.66 5.70
CA LEU A 354 6.28 -8.60 4.83
C LEU A 354 7.37 -8.19 3.84
N TYR A 355 7.01 -7.47 2.79
CA TYR A 355 7.98 -6.94 1.82
C TYR A 355 7.85 -5.42 1.68
N ASN A 356 8.89 -4.67 2.07
CA ASN A 356 8.99 -3.24 1.80
C ASN A 356 9.77 -3.02 0.50
N GLY A 357 9.04 -2.91 -0.61
CA GLY A 357 9.65 -2.94 -1.94
C GLY A 357 10.30 -4.31 -2.20
N PRO A 358 11.59 -4.38 -2.58
CA PRO A 358 12.28 -5.66 -2.74
C PRO A 358 12.79 -6.26 -1.43
N LEU A 359 12.76 -5.51 -0.31
CA LEU A 359 13.33 -5.94 0.96
C LEU A 359 12.35 -6.85 1.71
N GLU A 360 12.80 -8.06 2.07
CA GLU A 360 12.08 -8.94 3.01
C GLU A 360 12.24 -8.37 4.41
N CYS A 361 11.13 -8.10 5.08
CA CYS A 361 11.06 -7.53 6.42
C CYS A 361 10.24 -8.43 7.35
N GLU A 362 10.48 -8.30 8.64
CA GLU A 362 9.61 -8.85 9.68
C GLU A 362 8.90 -7.70 10.40
N MET A 363 7.61 -7.87 10.67
CA MET A 363 6.90 -7.06 11.68
C MET A 363 6.69 -7.93 12.92
N ARG A 364 7.20 -7.50 14.06
CA ARG A 364 7.08 -8.24 15.33
C ARG A 364 6.13 -7.52 16.28
N GLU A 365 5.26 -8.29 16.90
CA GLU A 365 4.34 -7.83 17.94
C GLU A 365 4.93 -8.04 19.32
N TYR A 366 4.86 -7.01 20.16
CA TYR A 366 5.25 -7.02 21.55
C TYR A 366 4.06 -6.60 22.40
N GLU A 367 3.65 -7.45 23.32
CA GLU A 367 2.65 -7.11 24.32
C GLU A 367 3.36 -6.54 25.54
N ILE A 368 3.08 -5.28 25.87
CA ILE A 368 3.78 -4.56 26.93
C ILE A 368 2.89 -4.54 28.17
N PHE A 369 3.36 -5.16 29.25
CA PHE A 369 2.66 -5.22 30.52
C PHE A 369 3.59 -4.84 31.67
N ALA A 370 3.00 -4.34 32.77
CA ALA A 370 3.72 -4.11 34.01
C ALA A 370 3.97 -5.44 34.75
N GLY A 371 5.20 -5.63 35.25
CA GLY A 371 5.58 -6.81 36.06
C GLY A 371 6.17 -7.99 35.26
N LYS A 372 6.40 -9.14 35.92
CA LYS A 372 6.90 -10.37 35.28
C LYS A 372 5.72 -11.16 34.69
N ARG A 373 5.90 -11.73 33.49
CA ARG A 373 4.87 -12.52 32.78
C ARG A 373 4.30 -13.69 33.60
N ASN A 374 5.04 -14.18 34.58
CA ASN A 374 4.66 -15.31 35.44
C ASN A 374 3.72 -14.92 36.60
N GLU A 375 3.48 -13.63 36.82
CA GLU A 375 2.70 -13.10 37.95
C GLU A 375 1.27 -12.70 37.55
N GLN A 376 0.89 -12.84 36.27
CA GLN A 376 -0.46 -12.51 35.79
C GLN A 376 -1.34 -13.77 35.63
N PRO A 377 -2.62 -13.71 36.04
CA PRO A 377 -3.56 -14.80 35.80
C PRO A 377 -3.77 -14.99 34.29
N ARG A 378 -3.56 -16.22 33.80
CA ARG A 378 -3.87 -16.57 32.41
C ARG A 378 -5.37 -16.42 32.21
N ASP A 379 -5.77 -15.47 31.38
CA ASP A 379 -7.17 -15.22 31.08
C ASP A 379 -7.79 -16.46 30.39
N SER A 380 -8.61 -17.20 31.14
CA SER A 380 -9.16 -18.50 30.76
C SER A 380 -10.29 -18.42 29.72
N SER A 381 -10.64 -17.20 29.30
CA SER A 381 -11.69 -16.93 28.31
C SER A 381 -11.19 -16.89 26.85
N SER A 382 -9.88 -16.74 26.62
CA SER A 382 -9.27 -16.71 25.27
C SER A 382 -8.85 -18.09 24.75
N SER A 383 -8.80 -19.10 25.63
CA SER A 383 -8.13 -20.38 25.38
C SER A 383 -8.94 -21.40 24.58
N LEU A 384 -10.24 -21.18 24.34
CA LEU A 384 -11.14 -22.20 23.78
C LEU A 384 -11.70 -21.90 22.38
N LYS A 385 -11.38 -20.74 21.77
CA LYS A 385 -11.75 -20.45 20.36
C LYS A 385 -10.56 -20.05 19.46
N SER A 386 -9.39 -19.78 20.03
CA SER A 386 -8.19 -19.30 19.32
C SER A 386 -7.31 -20.42 18.73
N SER A 387 -7.34 -21.64 19.27
CA SER A 387 -6.28 -22.63 19.00
C SER A 387 -6.28 -23.27 17.60
N ARG A 388 -7.40 -23.24 16.85
CA ARG A 388 -7.47 -23.83 15.49
C ARG A 388 -7.31 -22.82 14.35
N LYS A 389 -7.72 -21.56 14.50
CA LYS A 389 -7.49 -20.54 13.45
C LYS A 389 -6.09 -19.93 13.56
N ASP A 390 -5.62 -19.65 14.77
CA ASP A 390 -4.30 -19.04 14.97
C ASP A 390 -3.15 -20.01 14.70
N SER A 391 -3.33 -21.32 14.91
CA SER A 391 -2.30 -22.32 14.56
C SER A 391 -2.12 -22.47 13.05
N TYR A 392 -3.21 -22.48 12.28
CA TYR A 392 -3.16 -22.50 10.82
C TYR A 392 -2.54 -21.22 10.23
N HIS A 393 -2.89 -20.03 10.76
CA HIS A 393 -2.27 -18.76 10.34
C HIS A 393 -0.80 -18.64 10.77
N ASN A 394 -0.44 -19.08 11.99
CA ASN A 394 0.95 -19.06 12.47
C ASN A 394 1.84 -20.07 11.73
N GLU A 395 1.32 -21.24 11.35
CA GLU A 395 2.06 -22.17 10.50
C GLU A 395 2.31 -21.55 9.12
N ARG A 396 1.29 -21.01 8.43
CA ARG A 396 1.46 -20.34 7.12
C ARG A 396 2.44 -19.16 7.18
N ASN A 397 2.39 -18.35 8.24
CA ASN A 397 3.31 -17.22 8.46
C ASN A 397 4.71 -17.65 8.93
N SER A 398 5.05 -18.94 8.92
CA SER A 398 6.42 -19.39 9.13
C SER A 398 7.07 -19.73 7.79
N LYS A 399 8.37 -19.42 7.64
CA LYS A 399 9.17 -19.82 6.46
C LYS A 399 9.04 -21.32 6.13
N GLU A 400 8.81 -22.13 7.15
CA GLU A 400 8.57 -23.57 7.01
C GLU A 400 7.13 -23.87 6.55
N GLY A 401 6.11 -23.20 7.06
CA GLY A 401 4.74 -23.45 6.61
C GLY A 401 4.41 -22.85 5.25
N TYR A 402 5.07 -21.78 4.81
CA TYR A 402 5.06 -21.36 3.41
C TYR A 402 5.72 -22.40 2.50
N ARG A 403 6.90 -22.92 2.88
CA ARG A 403 7.55 -24.01 2.12
C ARG A 403 6.69 -25.27 2.10
N ARG A 404 6.00 -25.59 3.20
CA ARG A 404 5.13 -26.75 3.34
C ARG A 404 3.83 -26.60 2.52
N SER A 405 3.24 -25.40 2.46
CA SER A 405 2.06 -25.15 1.61
C SER A 405 2.40 -25.26 0.13
N VAL A 406 3.54 -24.71 -0.30
CA VAL A 406 4.04 -24.84 -1.68
C VAL A 406 4.35 -26.31 -2.05
N ARG A 407 4.73 -27.15 -1.07
CA ARG A 407 4.98 -28.58 -1.27
C ARG A 407 3.67 -29.38 -1.35
N SER A 408 2.72 -29.11 -0.47
CA SER A 408 1.39 -29.73 -0.46
C SER A 408 0.61 -29.47 -1.75
N GLU A 409 0.64 -28.24 -2.26
CA GLU A 409 -0.02 -27.88 -3.53
C GLU A 409 0.57 -28.59 -4.77
N ARG A 410 1.83 -29.04 -4.69
CA ARG A 410 2.47 -29.87 -5.73
C ARG A 410 2.05 -31.33 -5.63
N GLU A 411 1.78 -31.82 -4.43
CA GLU A 411 1.40 -33.21 -4.15
C GLU A 411 -0.10 -33.45 -4.40
N ASP A 412 -0.96 -32.48 -4.09
CA ASP A 412 -2.41 -32.55 -4.35
C ASP A 412 -2.73 -32.48 -5.85
N LYS A 413 -1.90 -31.79 -6.66
CA LYS A 413 -2.01 -31.78 -8.13
C LYS A 413 -1.54 -33.07 -8.80
N GLN A 414 -0.88 -33.96 -8.05
CA GLN A 414 -0.48 -35.29 -8.53
C GLN A 414 -1.45 -36.40 -8.10
N SER A 415 -2.48 -36.08 -7.31
CA SER A 415 -3.29 -37.09 -6.61
C SER A 415 -4.78 -36.88 -6.83
N THR A 416 -5.32 -37.27 -7.98
CA THR A 416 -6.67 -37.86 -8.10
C THR A 416 -6.81 -38.66 -9.41
N PRO A 417 -7.66 -39.71 -9.43
CA PRO A 417 -7.24 -41.02 -9.91
C PRO A 417 -7.81 -41.36 -11.30
N ASN A 418 -6.97 -41.96 -12.15
CA ASN A 418 -7.47 -42.64 -13.35
C ASN A 418 -7.71 -44.12 -13.02
N SER A 419 -8.99 -44.43 -12.81
CA SER A 419 -9.54 -45.78 -12.94
C SER A 419 -9.30 -46.29 -14.35
N ASP A 420 -8.59 -47.41 -14.52
CA ASP A 420 -9.05 -48.52 -15.35
C ASP A 420 -7.98 -49.63 -15.52
N ARG A 421 -8.44 -50.88 -15.29
CA ARG A 421 -7.89 -52.20 -15.70
C ARG A 421 -6.85 -52.91 -14.80
N PRO A 422 -6.80 -54.25 -14.81
CA PRO A 422 -7.82 -55.15 -14.27
C PRO A 422 -7.24 -56.13 -13.23
N ARG A 423 -8.10 -56.63 -12.34
CA ARG A 423 -7.76 -57.62 -11.31
C ARG A 423 -7.43 -59.00 -11.92
N SER A 424 -6.29 -59.53 -11.50
CA SER A 424 -5.89 -60.94 -11.58
C SER A 424 -4.61 -61.07 -10.73
N ASN A 425 -4.37 -62.02 -9.84
CA ASN A 425 -5.11 -63.16 -9.32
C ASN A 425 -4.15 -63.76 -8.23
N TRP A 426 -4.69 -64.33 -7.15
CA TRP A 426 -4.01 -65.17 -6.13
C TRP A 426 -2.95 -64.52 -5.23
N LYS A 427 -2.65 -65.01 -4.01
CA LYS A 427 -3.31 -65.69 -2.88
C LYS A 427 -2.14 -65.97 -1.89
N SER A 428 -2.48 -66.43 -0.68
CA SER A 428 -1.60 -67.00 0.37
C SER A 428 -0.61 -66.03 1.01
N ASP A 429 -0.59 -65.78 2.32
CA ASP A 429 -0.81 -66.57 3.56
C ASP A 429 0.52 -66.53 4.31
N GLU A 430 0.44 -66.30 5.63
CA GLU A 430 1.40 -66.75 6.65
C GLU A 430 2.84 -66.19 6.57
N SER A 431 3.60 -66.00 7.64
CA SER A 431 3.49 -66.33 9.04
C SER A 431 4.55 -65.50 9.78
N TYR A 432 4.29 -65.28 11.06
CA TYR A 432 5.24 -64.75 12.03
C TYR A 432 6.30 -65.80 12.40
N ASN A 433 7.52 -65.29 12.67
CA ASN A 433 8.51 -65.71 13.68
C ASN A 433 9.79 -66.48 13.31
N LYS A 434 10.83 -66.04 14.05
CA LYS A 434 12.10 -66.68 14.46
C LYS A 434 13.24 -66.71 13.43
N ARG A 435 14.51 -66.48 13.78
CA ARG A 435 15.24 -66.01 14.99
C ARG A 435 16.74 -65.98 14.62
N GLU A 436 17.52 -65.11 15.28
CA GLU A 436 18.98 -65.23 15.59
C GLU A 436 19.93 -65.40 14.38
N ASP A 437 21.12 -64.78 14.29
CA ASP A 437 22.15 -64.62 15.30
C ASP A 437 23.25 -63.64 14.81
N ARG A 438 24.03 -63.10 15.76
CA ARG A 438 25.37 -62.47 15.68
C ARG A 438 26.00 -62.11 14.32
N ARG A 439 26.62 -60.91 14.25
CA ARG A 439 27.97 -60.74 13.66
C ARG A 439 28.65 -59.40 13.96
N GLU A 440 29.91 -59.52 14.35
CA GLU A 440 30.94 -58.47 14.44
C GLU A 440 31.25 -57.82 13.06
N PRO A 441 31.77 -56.59 12.99
CA PRO A 441 32.14 -55.97 11.73
C PRO A 441 33.66 -55.89 11.52
N ARG A 442 34.17 -56.50 10.43
CA ARG A 442 35.51 -56.21 9.89
C ARG A 442 35.58 -56.24 8.36
N GLU A 443 36.18 -55.16 7.84
CA GLU A 443 37.19 -55.08 6.76
C GLU A 443 36.80 -55.40 5.30
N ARG A 444 36.85 -54.39 4.40
CA ARG A 444 37.96 -53.96 3.52
C ARG A 444 38.35 -54.98 2.43
N LYS A 445 38.49 -54.49 1.18
CA LYS A 445 39.74 -54.62 0.41
C LYS A 445 39.83 -53.65 -0.78
N PHE A 446 41.03 -53.06 -0.87
CA PHE A 446 41.62 -52.22 -1.92
C PHE A 446 42.57 -53.09 -2.79
N ARG A 447 42.88 -52.63 -4.01
CA ARG A 447 44.06 -52.94 -4.86
C ARG A 447 44.09 -51.92 -6.03
N ASP A 448 45.19 -51.48 -6.63
CA ASP A 448 46.63 -51.78 -6.54
C ASP A 448 47.48 -50.66 -7.21
N SER A 449 48.77 -50.56 -6.80
CA SER A 449 50.07 -50.09 -7.40
C SER A 449 50.18 -48.93 -8.43
N SER A 450 51.25 -48.10 -8.49
CA SER A 450 52.71 -48.40 -8.41
C SER A 450 53.66 -47.19 -8.10
N SER A 451 54.76 -47.50 -7.36
CA SER A 451 56.19 -47.00 -7.30
C SER A 451 56.59 -45.55 -7.72
N GLU A 452 57.50 -44.77 -7.09
CA GLU A 452 58.84 -45.02 -6.52
C GLU A 452 59.32 -43.98 -5.44
N ARG A 453 60.38 -44.37 -4.72
CA ARG A 453 61.32 -43.74 -3.73
C ARG A 453 61.61 -42.23 -3.87
N GLY A 454 62.04 -41.43 -2.88
CA GLY A 454 62.41 -41.60 -1.46
C GLY A 454 63.37 -40.48 -0.97
N THR A 455 63.12 -39.91 0.22
CA THR A 455 64.04 -39.19 1.17
C THR A 455 64.72 -37.87 0.70
N ARG A 456 65.02 -36.83 1.51
CA ARG A 456 65.23 -36.66 2.97
C ARG A 456 65.34 -35.15 3.33
N SER A 457 65.11 -34.84 4.63
CA SER A 457 65.66 -33.74 5.47
C SER A 457 65.36 -32.26 5.12
N GLY A 458 65.07 -31.36 6.07
CA GLY A 458 65.02 -31.42 7.53
C GLY A 458 65.04 -30.02 8.15
N GLY A 459 64.36 -29.88 9.30
CA GLY A 459 64.53 -28.84 10.34
C GLY A 459 64.07 -27.42 9.98
N SER A 460 63.69 -26.53 10.89
CA SER A 460 63.32 -26.57 12.32
C SER A 460 63.11 -25.10 12.71
N ARG A 461 62.15 -24.84 13.62
CA ARG A 461 62.10 -23.68 14.56
C ARG A 461 61.91 -22.28 13.97
N ASP A 462 61.39 -21.27 14.67
CA ASP A 462 60.45 -21.15 15.79
C ASP A 462 60.13 -19.64 15.89
N SER A 463 58.96 -19.31 16.44
CA SER A 463 58.64 -18.12 17.25
C SER A 463 58.96 -16.67 16.79
N SER A 464 57.87 -15.89 16.60
CA SER A 464 57.53 -14.59 17.22
C SER A 464 58.50 -13.39 17.18
N THR A 465 58.00 -12.21 16.74
CA THR A 465 57.69 -11.03 17.60
C THR A 465 57.24 -9.80 16.78
N GLU A 466 56.59 -8.87 17.50
CA GLU A 466 55.86 -7.67 17.08
C GLU A 466 56.69 -6.48 16.53
N ARG A 467 55.93 -5.53 15.94
CA ARG A 467 56.09 -4.04 15.91
C ARG A 467 57.10 -3.37 14.96
N GLY A 468 56.56 -2.46 14.14
CA GLY A 468 56.99 -1.04 14.16
C GLY A 468 57.79 -0.47 12.99
N THR A 469 57.07 0.19 12.07
CA THR A 469 57.38 1.46 11.35
C THR A 469 58.69 1.71 10.56
N SER A 470 58.48 2.20 9.32
CA SER A 470 59.14 3.34 8.64
C SER A 470 60.06 3.11 7.43
N SER A 471 59.59 3.72 6.32
CA SER A 471 60.30 4.62 5.38
C SER A 471 61.04 4.09 4.13
N GLY A 472 60.79 4.81 3.01
CA GLY A 472 61.60 4.89 1.77
C GLY A 472 61.27 3.82 0.72
N GLY A 473 61.01 4.07 -0.57
CA GLY A 473 61.30 5.20 -1.45
C GLY A 473 61.97 4.70 -2.74
N PHE A 474 61.64 5.30 -3.90
CA PHE A 474 62.16 5.12 -5.30
C PHE A 474 61.44 4.05 -6.16
N ARG A 475 60.70 4.38 -7.25
CA ARG A 475 61.06 4.97 -8.59
C ARG A 475 62.11 4.12 -9.33
N ASP A 476 62.04 3.81 -10.63
CA ASP A 476 61.52 4.56 -11.78
C ASP A 476 61.35 3.66 -13.03
N SER A 477 60.68 4.25 -14.01
CA SER A 477 60.24 3.92 -15.36
C SER A 477 61.32 3.57 -16.40
N SER A 478 60.94 2.94 -17.53
CA SER A 478 61.32 3.40 -18.90
C SER A 478 60.76 2.56 -20.08
N ALA A 479 60.25 3.28 -21.10
CA ALA A 479 60.37 3.06 -22.57
C ALA A 479 59.58 1.89 -23.26
N LYS A 480 59.02 1.95 -24.50
CA LYS A 480 59.30 2.75 -25.73
C LYS A 480 58.22 2.51 -26.85
N ARG A 481 57.88 3.58 -27.60
CA ARG A 481 57.66 3.76 -29.09
C ARG A 481 56.54 3.07 -29.95
N GLU A 482 55.58 3.91 -30.39
CA GLU A 482 54.95 4.26 -31.73
C GLU A 482 55.39 3.61 -33.10
N PRO A 483 54.80 3.96 -34.30
CA PRO A 483 53.38 4.10 -34.76
C PRO A 483 53.12 3.64 -36.24
N GLY A 484 51.89 3.80 -36.78
CA GLY A 484 51.59 3.68 -38.23
C GLY A 484 50.19 4.18 -38.64
N ALA A 485 50.09 4.93 -39.76
CA ALA A 485 48.96 5.76 -40.19
C ALA A 485 48.43 5.44 -41.62
N ARG A 486 47.22 5.94 -41.93
CA ARG A 486 46.59 6.36 -43.24
C ARG A 486 45.13 5.86 -43.34
N SER A 487 44.11 6.50 -43.95
CA SER A 487 43.69 7.86 -44.36
C SER A 487 42.46 7.66 -45.28
N TYR A 488 41.40 8.51 -45.26
CA TYR A 488 40.74 9.10 -46.45
C TYR A 488 39.49 9.97 -46.09
N ARG A 489 39.54 11.20 -46.62
CA ARG A 489 38.59 12.32 -46.89
C ARG A 489 37.18 11.96 -47.42
N ASP A 490 36.16 12.82 -47.58
CA ASP A 490 35.72 14.22 -47.29
C ASP A 490 34.31 14.33 -47.91
N SER A 491 33.30 15.07 -47.39
CA SER A 491 32.86 16.41 -47.88
C SER A 491 31.31 16.47 -47.80
N SER A 492 30.59 17.59 -47.86
CA SER A 492 30.59 18.90 -47.16
C SER A 492 29.33 19.65 -47.66
N SER A 493 28.73 20.55 -46.87
CA SER A 493 28.16 21.82 -47.36
C SER A 493 27.81 22.78 -46.21
N GLU A 494 28.40 23.97 -46.31
CA GLU A 494 28.31 25.14 -45.43
C GLU A 494 26.95 25.88 -45.61
N ARG A 495 26.50 26.84 -44.78
CA ARG A 495 27.09 28.19 -44.56
C ARG A 495 26.19 29.00 -43.60
N GLY A 496 26.78 29.97 -42.88
CA GLY A 496 26.04 31.10 -42.30
C GLY A 496 26.50 31.58 -40.92
N SER A 497 27.45 32.51 -40.89
CA SER A 497 28.04 33.20 -39.74
C SER A 497 27.13 34.22 -39.03
N GLY A 498 27.27 34.36 -37.70
CA GLY A 498 26.77 35.51 -36.95
C GLY A 498 27.21 35.50 -35.48
N ALA A 499 28.11 36.41 -35.11
CA ALA A 499 28.66 36.55 -33.76
C ALA A 499 27.76 37.40 -32.82
N ARG A 500 27.68 37.01 -31.53
CA ARG A 500 27.96 37.83 -30.32
C ARG A 500 27.10 37.47 -29.09
N SER A 501 27.81 37.45 -27.95
CA SER A 501 27.42 37.75 -26.56
C SER A 501 26.30 36.95 -25.88
N PHE A 502 26.71 36.05 -24.97
CA PHE A 502 25.91 35.58 -23.85
C PHE A 502 25.93 36.62 -22.72
N ARG A 503 24.75 37.09 -22.31
CA ARG A 503 24.54 37.68 -20.99
C ARG A 503 23.18 37.20 -20.44
N ASP A 504 23.27 36.82 -19.18
CA ASP A 504 22.26 36.36 -18.24
C ASP A 504 21.01 37.25 -18.15
N SER A 505 19.83 36.64 -17.94
CA SER A 505 18.73 37.22 -17.14
C SER A 505 17.51 36.31 -17.04
N SER A 506 17.18 36.04 -15.78
CA SER A 506 15.91 35.58 -15.22
C SER A 506 14.69 36.36 -15.74
N SER A 507 13.53 35.69 -15.85
CA SER A 507 12.24 36.34 -15.54
C SER A 507 11.13 35.34 -15.24
N GLU A 508 10.43 35.67 -14.17
CA GLU A 508 9.22 35.09 -13.60
C GLU A 508 8.04 35.13 -14.58
N ARG A 509 7.08 34.21 -14.42
CA ARG A 509 5.76 34.30 -15.07
C ARG A 509 4.65 34.12 -14.04
N GLU A 510 3.90 35.21 -13.85
CA GLU A 510 2.59 35.30 -13.19
C GLU A 510 1.46 35.38 -14.25
N PRO A 511 0.18 35.18 -13.86
CA PRO A 511 -0.85 34.51 -14.66
C PRO A 511 -1.75 35.43 -15.51
N ARG A 512 -2.47 34.82 -16.47
CA ARG A 512 -3.39 35.49 -17.41
C ARG A 512 -4.84 35.47 -16.93
N GLU A 513 -5.47 36.64 -16.88
CA GLU A 513 -6.91 36.84 -16.77
C GLU A 513 -7.61 36.76 -18.14
N PHE A 514 -8.84 36.22 -18.11
CA PHE A 514 -9.81 36.17 -19.21
C PHE A 514 -10.57 37.49 -19.33
N LYS A 515 -10.76 37.99 -20.56
CA LYS A 515 -11.79 39.00 -20.89
C LYS A 515 -12.71 38.51 -21.99
N SER A 516 -13.99 38.76 -21.73
CA SER A 516 -15.18 38.52 -22.52
C SER A 516 -15.32 39.50 -23.69
N ASP A 517 -15.78 39.00 -24.83
CA ASP A 517 -16.34 39.80 -25.91
C ASP A 517 -17.87 39.88 -25.78
N ASN A 518 -18.43 41.08 -25.80
CA ASN A 518 -19.63 41.33 -26.61
C ASN A 518 -19.72 42.81 -27.03
N LYS A 519 -20.15 43.03 -28.27
CA LYS A 519 -20.09 44.30 -29.03
C LYS A 519 -21.42 45.06 -29.02
N ASN A 520 -21.27 46.39 -29.08
CA ASN A 520 -22.10 47.42 -29.74
C ASN A 520 -23.51 47.75 -29.19
N TYR A 521 -23.74 49.00 -28.74
CA TYR A 521 -24.21 50.10 -29.58
C TYR A 521 -24.31 51.44 -28.82
N ARG A 522 -23.78 52.49 -29.47
CA ARG A 522 -24.11 53.93 -29.51
C ARG A 522 -24.53 54.77 -28.27
N ASP A 523 -23.79 55.88 -28.19
CA ASP A 523 -24.20 57.28 -28.02
C ASP A 523 -24.54 57.83 -26.62
N GLY A 524 -23.62 58.68 -26.14
CA GLY A 524 -23.96 60.08 -25.88
C GLY A 524 -23.95 60.58 -24.44
N LYS A 525 -22.89 61.36 -24.09
CA LYS A 525 -22.87 62.50 -23.13
C LYS A 525 -23.23 62.16 -21.67
N SER A 526 -22.81 62.83 -20.60
CA SER A 526 -21.90 63.92 -20.27
C SER A 526 -22.04 64.07 -18.73
N THR A 527 -20.93 64.34 -18.02
CA THR A 527 -20.84 65.12 -16.76
C THR A 527 -21.57 64.67 -15.48
N GLY A 528 -20.78 64.50 -14.40
CA GLY A 528 -20.90 65.37 -13.21
C GLY A 528 -21.60 64.84 -11.94
N GLY A 529 -20.81 64.67 -10.87
CA GLY A 529 -20.98 65.39 -9.59
C GLY A 529 -22.11 65.05 -8.59
N ARG A 530 -21.70 64.46 -7.45
CA ARG A 530 -22.04 64.76 -6.03
C ARG A 530 -23.49 65.05 -5.57
N SER A 531 -23.96 64.16 -4.68
CA SER A 531 -24.52 64.34 -3.31
C SER A 531 -25.69 65.30 -2.95
N PHE A 532 -26.60 64.72 -2.12
CA PHE A 532 -27.48 65.25 -1.04
C PHE A 532 -28.88 65.87 -1.33
N ASP A 533 -29.87 65.24 -0.65
CA ASP A 533 -31.11 65.68 0.02
C ASP A 533 -32.38 66.28 -0.66
N ALA A 534 -33.49 65.53 -0.44
CA ALA A 534 -34.81 65.89 0.13
C ALA A 534 -35.95 66.60 -0.66
N ARG A 535 -37.17 65.98 -0.61
CA ARG A 535 -38.58 66.49 -0.43
C ARG A 535 -39.60 65.74 -1.31
N SER A 536 -40.54 64.95 -0.75
CA SER A 536 -41.89 65.22 -0.16
C SER A 536 -43.02 65.47 -1.18
N LYS A 537 -44.11 64.68 -1.17
CA LYS A 537 -45.45 64.90 -0.53
C LYS A 537 -46.37 63.70 -0.95
N ASP A 538 -47.39 63.18 -0.26
CA ASP A 538 -48.51 63.77 0.48
C ASP A 538 -49.14 62.78 1.52
N ARG A 539 -49.90 63.36 2.47
CA ARG A 539 -50.80 62.78 3.51
C ARG A 539 -52.16 63.50 3.38
N PRO A 540 -53.32 63.08 3.97
CA PRO A 540 -53.57 62.95 5.43
C PRO A 540 -54.56 61.78 5.79
N GLY A 541 -54.93 61.42 7.03
CA GLY A 541 -54.85 62.03 8.36
C GLY A 541 -55.13 61.02 9.50
N LYS A 542 -54.84 61.47 10.74
CA LYS A 542 -54.99 60.83 12.07
C LYS A 542 -56.42 61.11 12.67
N PRO A 543 -56.85 60.79 13.93
CA PRO A 543 -56.05 60.45 15.14
C PRO A 543 -56.66 59.57 16.28
N PHE A 544 -55.84 59.40 17.35
CA PHE A 544 -56.15 59.27 18.80
C PHE A 544 -56.55 57.91 19.41
N ARG A 545 -55.71 57.32 20.29
CA ARG A 545 -55.70 57.52 21.76
C ARG A 545 -54.55 56.78 22.45
N GLU A 546 -54.13 57.34 23.57
CA GLU A 546 -53.00 57.00 24.45
C GLU A 546 -53.52 56.50 25.80
N SER A 547 -52.59 56.12 26.70
CA SER A 547 -52.72 55.98 28.18
C SER A 547 -53.16 54.58 28.70
N ASP A 548 -52.57 53.97 29.74
CA ASP A 548 -51.80 54.52 30.87
C ASP A 548 -50.99 53.43 31.67
N ARG A 549 -49.83 53.86 32.22
CA ARG A 549 -49.25 53.70 33.60
C ARG A 549 -48.80 52.32 34.17
N ASP A 550 -47.50 52.16 34.48
CA ASP A 550 -46.74 52.39 35.76
C ASP A 550 -46.98 51.31 36.84
N SER A 551 -46.08 50.85 37.72
CA SER A 551 -44.64 50.96 37.98
C SER A 551 -44.29 50.00 39.17
N SER A 552 -42.99 49.85 39.51
CA SER A 552 -42.42 49.49 40.84
C SER A 552 -41.78 48.09 41.11
N SER A 553 -40.44 48.11 41.13
CA SER A 553 -39.47 47.72 42.20
C SER A 553 -39.29 46.30 42.80
N ARG A 554 -38.02 45.85 42.71
CA ARG A 554 -37.08 45.34 43.75
C ARG A 554 -37.28 43.96 44.43
N LYS A 555 -36.27 43.10 44.16
CA LYS A 555 -35.33 42.37 45.06
C LYS A 555 -35.80 41.59 46.31
N ASP A 556 -35.10 40.46 46.46
CA ASP A 556 -34.62 39.78 47.69
C ASP A 556 -35.36 38.50 48.19
N ASN A 557 -34.62 37.39 48.09
CA ASN A 557 -34.21 36.47 49.16
C ASN A 557 -35.09 35.33 49.73
N PHE A 558 -34.36 34.23 49.97
CA PHE A 558 -34.48 33.18 51.01
C PHE A 558 -35.36 31.92 50.79
N LYS A 559 -34.63 30.81 50.55
CA LYS A 559 -34.46 29.58 51.39
C LYS A 559 -35.66 28.96 52.14
N LYS A 560 -35.55 27.60 52.19
CA LYS A 560 -36.18 26.60 53.09
C LYS A 560 -37.58 26.15 52.66
N ASP A 561 -38.00 24.89 52.75
CA ASP A 561 -37.53 23.65 53.39
C ASP A 561 -38.25 22.47 52.71
N GLY A 562 -37.84 21.23 53.01
CA GLY A 562 -38.83 20.15 53.17
C GLY A 562 -38.85 19.00 52.15
N ASN A 563 -37.92 18.07 52.32
CA ASN A 563 -38.21 16.68 52.72
C ASN A 563 -39.50 16.02 52.17
N LYS A 564 -39.38 14.99 51.31
CA LYS A 564 -39.78 13.59 51.60
C LYS A 564 -39.75 12.67 50.37
N ARG A 565 -39.36 11.43 50.67
CA ARG A 565 -39.29 10.21 49.86
C ARG A 565 -40.66 9.79 49.30
N GLY A 566 -40.66 9.09 48.16
CA GLY A 566 -41.78 8.26 47.74
C GLY A 566 -41.62 7.65 46.34
N ASN A 567 -41.36 6.33 46.30
CA ASN A 567 -41.43 5.45 45.13
C ASN A 567 -42.73 5.62 44.32
N TYR A 568 -42.67 5.50 42.99
CA TYR A 568 -43.09 4.28 42.26
C TYR A 568 -43.06 4.51 40.74
N ASP A 569 -42.39 3.56 40.08
CA ASP A 569 -42.59 2.97 38.76
C ASP A 569 -43.76 3.48 37.87
N SER A 570 -43.46 3.85 36.62
CA SER A 570 -43.95 3.14 35.41
C SER A 570 -44.01 4.00 34.12
N ARG A 571 -43.50 3.40 33.03
CA ARG A 571 -43.91 3.49 31.61
C ARG A 571 -43.63 4.77 30.78
N LYS A 572 -42.88 4.51 29.68
CA LYS A 572 -42.57 5.27 28.42
C LYS A 572 -43.80 5.95 27.76
N PRO A 573 -43.71 6.82 26.69
CA PRO A 573 -42.61 7.06 25.73
C PRO A 573 -42.37 8.53 25.27
N ASN A 574 -41.29 8.71 24.48
CA ASN A 574 -41.01 9.69 23.41
C ASN A 574 -41.46 11.17 23.54
N ASN A 575 -40.50 12.10 23.55
CA ASN A 575 -40.43 13.11 22.47
C ASN A 575 -39.03 13.75 22.32
N GLU A 576 -38.54 13.63 21.09
CA GLU A 576 -37.78 14.60 20.27
C GLU A 576 -37.02 15.74 20.97
N GLY A 577 -35.69 15.66 20.95
CA GLY A 577 -34.78 16.79 21.07
C GLY A 577 -33.85 16.80 19.86
N SER A 578 -34.11 17.69 18.91
CA SER A 578 -33.28 17.92 17.73
C SER A 578 -31.90 18.45 18.13
N SER A 579 -30.83 17.74 17.78
CA SER A 579 -29.47 18.28 17.76
C SER A 579 -28.88 18.04 16.38
N GLY A 580 -28.59 19.15 15.69
CA GLY A 580 -28.27 19.23 14.27
C GLY A 580 -27.10 18.35 13.84
N LYS A 581 -27.35 17.53 12.83
CA LYS A 581 -26.33 16.88 12.03
C LYS A 581 -25.76 17.90 11.04
N ASN A 582 -24.53 18.34 11.28
CA ASN A 582 -23.74 19.03 10.26
C ASN A 582 -23.09 17.98 9.35
N VAL A 583 -23.70 17.79 8.19
CA VAL A 583 -23.18 16.95 7.10
C VAL A 583 -21.93 17.61 6.51
N LEU A 584 -20.86 16.84 6.35
CA LEU A 584 -19.66 17.23 5.62
C LEU A 584 -20.03 17.62 4.18
N LYS A 585 -19.84 18.89 3.82
CA LYS A 585 -19.79 19.30 2.40
C LYS A 585 -18.39 19.00 1.86
N LEU A 586 -18.22 17.82 1.27
CA LEU A 586 -17.11 17.58 0.35
C LEU A 586 -17.38 18.30 -0.98
N ARG A 587 -16.31 18.85 -1.57
CA ARG A 587 -16.34 19.74 -2.74
C ARG A 587 -17.14 19.13 -3.90
N ARG A 588 -18.21 19.82 -4.31
CA ARG A 588 -18.91 19.58 -5.58
C ARG A 588 -18.05 20.12 -6.72
N GLY A 589 -17.65 19.25 -7.66
CA GLY A 589 -17.18 19.68 -8.98
C GLY A 589 -18.33 20.29 -9.80
N PRO A 590 -18.05 21.15 -10.79
CA PRO A 590 -19.08 21.81 -11.57
C PRO A 590 -19.83 20.79 -12.43
N LYS A 591 -21.16 20.81 -12.34
CA LYS A 591 -22.04 20.24 -13.37
C LYS A 591 -22.06 21.22 -14.53
N ASP A 592 -21.43 20.86 -15.63
CA ASP A 592 -21.66 21.56 -16.89
C ASP A 592 -23.05 21.17 -17.40
N LYS A 593 -23.85 22.21 -17.66
CA LYS A 593 -25.10 22.18 -18.39
C LYS A 593 -24.80 22.55 -19.84
N GLU A 594 -25.54 21.89 -20.73
CA GLU A 594 -25.68 22.04 -22.19
C GLU A 594 -24.90 21.04 -23.04
#